data_AF-A0A1G2YNL6-F1
#
_entry.id   AF-A0A1G2YNL6-F1
#
_cell.length_a   1.000
_cell.length_b   1.000
_cell.length_c   1.000
_cell.angle_alpha   90.00
_cell.angle_beta   90.00
_cell.angle_gamma   90.00
#
_symmetry.space_group_name_H-M   'P 1'
#
loop_
_entity.id
_entity.type
_entity.pdbx_description
1 polymer ?
#
loop_
_entity_poly.entity_id
_entity_poly.type
_entity_poly.pdbx_seq_one_letter_code
_entity_poly.pdbx_strand_id
1 'polypeptide(L)'
;MQEKTGKNGFVLLAILLVVVIIAMLYLANLRGLLGPDMDRAGSPYDERPWFEEQRLLDKNAFPVIQKGKNGKVVIEEKTILNAEVQRQTEDRGQLQIIIEPNGLAKGLWQCSYEYPNDSYTITAAFTGNIDPTKIYQNEAGKNPQLLYLITKGKYRQIKTDKKTGYQWPTEQIIYVVGWLDNDCSAKGKLFLMADDDEETYGNAEYDWQTK
;
A
#
# COMPACT_ATOMS: atom_id res chain seq x y z
N MET A 1 42.84 -63.95 5.19
CA MET A 1 42.66 -62.50 5.39
C MET A 1 41.79 -62.01 4.23
N GLN A 2 40.50 -61.80 4.45
CA GLN A 2 39.57 -61.29 3.43
C GLN A 2 38.76 -60.16 4.08
N GLU A 3 39.03 -58.95 3.62
CA GLU A 3 38.46 -57.69 4.07
C GLU A 3 36.97 -57.58 3.69
N LYS A 4 36.10 -57.47 4.69
CA LYS A 4 34.69 -57.09 4.53
C LYS A 4 34.56 -55.56 4.63
N THR A 5 35.00 -54.84 3.60
CA THR A 5 34.95 -53.36 3.55
C THR A 5 34.00 -52.83 2.46
N GLY A 6 32.92 -53.57 2.14
CA GLY A 6 31.96 -53.15 1.10
C GLY A 6 30.58 -52.72 1.59
N LYS A 7 30.12 -53.22 2.76
CA LYS A 7 28.73 -53.01 3.20
C LYS A 7 28.54 -51.81 4.12
N ASN A 8 29.53 -51.47 4.95
CA ASN A 8 29.39 -50.39 5.93
C ASN A 8 29.50 -49.00 5.30
N GLY A 9 30.30 -48.85 4.23
CA GLY A 9 30.39 -47.60 3.49
C GLY A 9 29.10 -47.23 2.75
N PHE A 10 28.40 -48.24 2.21
CA PHE A 10 27.11 -48.03 1.55
C PHE A 10 26.00 -47.62 2.52
N VAL A 11 25.98 -48.22 3.72
CA VAL A 11 25.01 -47.85 4.78
C VAL A 11 25.26 -46.42 5.28
N LEU A 12 26.52 -46.03 5.47
CA LEU A 12 26.88 -44.66 5.84
C LEU A 12 26.48 -43.63 4.76
N LEU A 13 26.69 -43.96 3.48
CA LEU A 13 26.24 -43.13 2.35
C LEU A 13 24.72 -42.98 2.30
N ALA A 14 23.98 -44.06 2.51
CA ALA A 14 22.51 -44.04 2.52
C ALA A 14 21.97 -43.17 3.68
N ILE A 15 22.56 -43.28 4.87
CA ILE A 15 22.19 -42.44 6.02
C ILE A 15 22.49 -40.96 5.74
N LEU A 16 23.66 -40.66 5.18
CA LEU A 16 24.03 -39.29 4.83
C LEU A 16 23.05 -38.68 3.82
N LEU A 17 22.65 -39.46 2.80
CA LEU A 17 21.69 -39.03 1.79
C LEU A 17 20.33 -38.70 2.41
N VAL A 18 19.84 -39.53 3.35
CA VAL A 18 18.58 -39.28 4.07
C VAL A 18 18.66 -38.01 4.91
N VAL A 19 19.76 -37.78 5.63
CA VAL A 19 19.96 -36.55 6.41
C VAL A 19 19.96 -35.31 5.51
N VAL A 20 20.62 -35.38 4.36
CA VAL A 20 20.66 -34.28 3.37
C VAL A 20 19.27 -34.00 2.80
N ILE A 21 18.48 -35.04 2.47
CA ILE A 21 17.10 -34.88 2.00
C ILE A 21 16.22 -34.24 3.09
N ILE A 22 16.32 -34.70 4.33
CA ILE A 22 15.58 -34.12 5.46
C ILE A 22 15.98 -32.65 5.68
N ALA A 23 17.26 -32.32 5.61
CA ALA A 23 17.74 -30.95 5.73
C ALA A 23 17.22 -30.05 4.58
N MET A 24 17.20 -30.56 3.35
CA MET A 24 16.62 -29.84 2.20
C MET A 24 15.11 -29.65 2.36
N LEU A 25 14.37 -30.66 2.80
CA LEU A 25 12.94 -30.54 3.08
C LEU A 25 12.67 -29.57 4.24
N TYR A 26 13.50 -29.58 5.28
CA TYR A 26 13.41 -28.65 6.40
C TYR A 26 13.70 -27.21 5.97
N LEU A 27 14.70 -26.98 5.12
CA LEU A 27 15.00 -25.67 4.53
C LEU A 27 13.92 -25.22 3.55
N ALA A 28 13.34 -26.13 2.76
CA ALA A 28 12.22 -25.83 1.86
C ALA A 28 10.95 -25.48 2.65
N ASN A 29 10.68 -26.19 3.75
CA ASN A 29 9.54 -25.92 4.62
C ASN A 29 9.74 -24.64 5.44
N LEU A 30 10.98 -24.34 5.85
CA LEU A 30 11.35 -23.04 6.42
C LEU A 30 11.16 -21.89 5.42
N ARG A 31 11.45 -22.09 4.12
CA ARG A 31 11.11 -21.13 3.06
C ARG A 31 9.60 -21.06 2.76
N GLY A 32 8.84 -22.09 3.09
CA GLY A 32 7.38 -22.07 3.05
C GLY A 32 6.76 -21.34 4.25
N LEU A 33 7.41 -21.40 5.42
CA LEU A 33 7.00 -20.71 6.65
C LEU A 33 7.49 -19.25 6.70
N LEU A 34 8.67 -18.99 6.10
CA LEU A 34 9.22 -17.66 5.79
C LEU A 34 8.91 -17.39 4.31
N GLY A 35 7.63 -17.17 4.02
CA GLY A 35 7.15 -16.91 2.67
C GLY A 35 7.95 -15.81 1.95
N PRO A 36 7.83 -15.73 0.61
CA PRO A 36 8.47 -14.68 -0.17
C PRO A 36 7.78 -13.33 0.14
N ASP A 37 8.19 -12.67 1.22
CA ASP A 37 7.79 -11.28 1.50
C ASP A 37 8.73 -10.55 2.48
N MET A 38 10.01 -10.96 2.57
CA MET A 38 11.01 -10.26 3.40
C MET A 38 11.86 -9.22 2.66
N ASP A 39 11.51 -8.85 1.42
CA ASP A 39 12.14 -7.74 0.70
C ASP A 39 11.31 -6.43 0.74
N ARG A 40 10.27 -6.37 1.59
CA ARG A 40 9.52 -5.12 1.88
C ARG A 40 10.06 -4.36 3.09
N ALA A 41 11.37 -4.39 3.31
CA ALA A 41 11.99 -3.55 4.32
C ALA A 41 12.52 -2.28 3.64
N GLY A 42 11.65 -1.31 3.34
CA GLY A 42 12.16 -0.10 2.68
C GLY A 42 11.15 0.85 2.06
N SER A 43 9.88 0.48 1.93
CA SER A 43 8.88 1.39 1.37
C SER A 43 8.31 2.30 2.47
N PRO A 44 8.16 3.61 2.22
CA PRO A 44 7.60 4.54 3.21
C PRO A 44 6.11 4.29 3.50
N TYR A 45 5.51 3.27 2.88
CA TYR A 45 4.13 2.83 3.05
C TYR A 45 4.03 1.40 3.58
N ASP A 46 5.12 0.85 4.16
CA ASP A 46 5.12 -0.50 4.73
C ASP A 46 4.15 -0.63 5.93
N GLU A 47 3.84 0.50 6.58
CA GLU A 47 2.75 0.61 7.55
C GLU A 47 1.40 0.76 6.82
N ARG A 48 0.53 -0.23 7.00
CA ARG A 48 -0.82 -0.25 6.44
C ARG A 48 -1.67 0.91 7.03
N PRO A 49 -2.44 1.65 6.22
CA PRO A 49 -3.10 2.89 6.67
C PRO A 49 -4.17 2.70 7.75
N TRP A 50 -4.79 1.51 7.85
CA TRP A 50 -5.77 1.23 8.91
C TRP A 50 -5.14 1.06 10.31
N PHE A 51 -3.83 0.83 10.40
CA PHE A 51 -3.10 0.91 11.68
C PHE A 51 -2.72 2.34 12.05
N GLU A 52 -3.06 3.31 11.20
CA GLU A 52 -2.77 4.72 11.37
C GLU A 52 -4.02 5.58 11.53
N GLU A 53 -5.20 4.97 11.68
CA GLU A 53 -6.46 5.69 11.82
C GLU A 53 -6.46 6.67 13.01
N GLN A 54 -5.68 6.42 14.05
CA GLN A 54 -5.47 7.34 15.16
C GLN A 54 -4.89 8.71 14.74
N ARG A 55 -4.31 8.81 13.53
CA ARG A 55 -3.81 10.06 12.94
C ARG A 55 -4.89 10.83 12.17
N LEU A 56 -6.02 10.18 11.85
CA LEU A 56 -7.16 10.84 11.23
C LEU A 56 -7.84 11.73 12.26
N LEU A 57 -7.91 13.02 11.95
CA LEU A 57 -8.43 14.03 12.85
C LEU A 57 -9.92 14.28 12.61
N ASP A 58 -10.66 14.40 13.71
CA ASP A 58 -12.03 14.88 13.68
C ASP A 58 -12.11 16.37 13.31
N LYS A 59 -13.28 16.82 12.86
CA LYS A 59 -13.51 18.22 12.42
C LYS A 59 -13.16 19.27 13.49
N ASN A 60 -13.19 18.91 14.77
CA ASN A 60 -12.90 19.81 15.88
C ASN A 60 -11.39 19.98 16.15
N ALA A 61 -10.54 19.18 15.53
CA ALA A 61 -9.08 19.21 15.71
C ALA A 61 -8.36 20.11 14.69
N PHE A 62 -9.10 20.85 13.87
CA PHE A 62 -8.57 21.85 12.94
C PHE A 62 -8.59 23.25 13.58
N PRO A 63 -7.60 24.12 13.26
CA PRO A 63 -6.50 23.90 12.33
C PRO A 63 -5.37 23.03 12.90
N VAL A 64 -4.78 22.21 12.04
CA VAL A 64 -3.55 21.48 12.34
C VAL A 64 -2.38 22.44 12.28
N ILE A 65 -1.56 22.47 13.33
CA ILE A 65 -0.33 23.27 13.36
C ILE A 65 0.71 22.57 12.49
N GLN A 66 0.89 23.03 11.25
CA GLN A 66 1.82 22.44 10.28
C GLN A 66 3.30 22.76 10.55
N LYS A 67 3.59 23.61 11.54
CA LYS A 67 4.96 24.04 11.89
C LYS A 67 5.67 22.97 12.72
N GLY A 68 6.50 22.16 12.07
CA GLY A 68 7.46 21.28 12.73
C GLY A 68 8.76 21.99 13.12
N LYS A 69 9.47 21.47 14.13
CA LYS A 69 10.90 21.81 14.31
C LYS A 69 11.65 21.37 13.03
N ASN A 70 12.50 22.25 12.48
CA ASN A 70 13.36 22.04 11.31
C ASN A 70 12.84 22.48 9.93
N GLY A 71 11.77 23.26 9.82
CA GLY A 71 11.40 23.88 8.53
C GLY A 71 10.55 23.00 7.61
N LYS A 72 9.70 22.14 8.18
CA LYS A 72 8.68 21.36 7.44
C LYS A 72 7.90 22.25 6.48
N VAL A 73 7.49 21.66 5.34
CA VAL A 73 6.57 22.28 4.38
C VAL A 73 5.36 22.84 5.14
N VAL A 74 4.91 24.03 4.75
CA VAL A 74 3.68 24.65 5.29
C VAL A 74 2.77 25.01 4.12
N ILE A 75 1.51 24.60 4.22
CA ILE A 75 0.47 24.95 3.27
C ILE A 75 -0.16 26.26 3.74
N GLU A 76 0.24 27.36 3.12
CA GLU A 76 -0.24 28.71 3.45
C GLU A 76 -1.52 29.07 2.68
N GLU A 77 -1.66 28.54 1.47
CA GLU A 77 -2.79 28.74 0.58
C GLU A 77 -3.41 27.39 0.20
N LYS A 78 -4.64 27.43 -0.31
CA LYS A 78 -5.31 26.23 -0.79
C LYS A 78 -4.51 25.59 -1.95
N THR A 79 -4.01 24.38 -1.74
CA THR A 79 -3.24 23.64 -2.74
C THR A 79 -4.13 22.58 -3.40
N ILE A 80 -4.06 22.48 -4.72
CA ILE A 80 -4.75 21.43 -5.50
C ILE A 80 -3.69 20.55 -6.14
N LEU A 81 -3.66 19.29 -5.74
CA LEU A 81 -2.79 18.25 -6.28
C LEU A 81 -3.60 17.45 -7.29
N ASN A 82 -3.09 17.32 -8.52
CA ASN A 82 -3.61 16.41 -9.52
C ASN A 82 -2.55 15.34 -9.78
N ALA A 83 -2.92 14.08 -9.68
CA ALA A 83 -2.01 12.95 -9.75
C ALA A 83 -2.55 11.87 -10.67
N GLU A 84 -1.63 11.23 -11.39
CA GLU A 84 -1.91 10.00 -12.12
C GLU A 84 -1.86 8.83 -11.14
N VAL A 85 -2.85 7.95 -11.24
CA VAL A 85 -2.92 6.73 -10.42
C VAL A 85 -2.51 5.55 -11.29
N GLN A 86 -1.65 4.69 -10.78
CA GLN A 86 -1.17 3.52 -11.50
C GLN A 86 -1.28 2.26 -10.64
N ARG A 87 -1.45 1.11 -11.30
CA ARG A 87 -1.29 -0.20 -10.67
C ARG A 87 -0.47 -1.08 -11.59
N GLN A 88 0.66 -1.58 -11.10
CA GLN A 88 1.58 -2.42 -11.89
C GLN A 88 1.91 -1.78 -13.25
N THR A 89 2.25 -0.49 -13.26
CA THR A 89 2.54 0.36 -14.46
C THR A 89 1.37 0.72 -15.36
N GLU A 90 0.18 0.17 -15.13
CA GLU A 90 -1.00 0.54 -15.92
C GLU A 90 -1.69 1.76 -15.33
N ASP A 91 -2.15 2.67 -16.19
CA ASP A 91 -2.96 3.80 -15.79
C ASP A 91 -4.28 3.33 -15.17
N ARG A 92 -4.62 3.97 -14.05
CA ARG A 92 -5.80 3.74 -13.23
C ARG A 92 -6.45 5.08 -12.87
N GLY A 93 -6.37 6.03 -13.77
CA GLY A 93 -7.19 7.23 -13.75
C GLY A 93 -6.56 8.37 -12.97
N GLN A 94 -7.40 9.31 -12.55
CA GLN A 94 -6.96 10.61 -12.06
C GLN A 94 -7.42 10.82 -10.62
N LEU A 95 -6.48 11.26 -9.79
CA LEU A 95 -6.66 11.61 -8.39
C LEU A 95 -6.54 13.13 -8.24
N GLN A 96 -7.51 13.74 -7.59
CA GLN A 96 -7.43 15.13 -7.16
C GLN A 96 -7.51 15.22 -5.65
N ILE A 97 -6.56 15.94 -5.04
CA ILE A 97 -6.53 16.22 -3.61
C ILE A 97 -6.47 17.73 -3.41
N ILE A 98 -7.38 18.24 -2.60
CA ILE A 98 -7.43 19.63 -2.17
C ILE A 98 -6.97 19.68 -0.72
N ILE A 99 -5.92 20.46 -0.45
CA ILE A 99 -5.37 20.66 0.88
C ILE A 99 -5.61 22.13 1.25
N GLU A 100 -6.33 22.31 2.35
CA GLU A 100 -6.61 23.63 2.91
C GLU A 100 -5.48 24.06 3.87
N PRO A 101 -5.24 25.37 4.07
CA PRO A 101 -4.19 25.86 4.98
C PRO A 101 -4.32 25.39 6.43
N ASN A 102 -5.53 25.00 6.85
CA ASN A 102 -5.77 24.44 8.17
C ASN A 102 -5.34 22.95 8.28
N GLY A 103 -4.79 22.35 7.23
CA GLY A 103 -4.37 20.95 7.18
C GLY A 103 -5.48 19.96 6.79
N LEU A 104 -6.69 20.42 6.49
CA LEU A 104 -7.78 19.57 6.01
C LEU A 104 -7.49 19.13 4.58
N ALA A 105 -7.57 17.82 4.34
CA ALA A 105 -7.42 17.26 3.01
C ALA A 105 -8.74 16.61 2.55
N LYS A 106 -9.15 16.89 1.32
CA LYS A 106 -10.29 16.26 0.65
C LYS A 106 -9.85 15.79 -0.71
N GLY A 107 -10.44 14.72 -1.22
CA GLY A 107 -10.14 14.36 -2.59
C GLY A 107 -11.16 13.46 -3.24
N LEU A 108 -10.94 13.32 -4.53
CA LEU A 108 -11.74 12.54 -5.46
C LEU A 108 -10.80 11.70 -6.31
N TRP A 109 -11.17 10.45 -6.54
CA TRP A 109 -10.50 9.58 -7.49
C TRP A 109 -11.53 8.99 -8.44
N GLN A 110 -11.18 8.95 -9.72
CA GLN A 110 -11.99 8.30 -10.75
C GLN A 110 -11.12 7.45 -11.66
N CYS A 111 -11.58 6.25 -11.92
CA CYS A 111 -10.89 5.26 -12.75
C CYS A 111 -11.91 4.47 -13.59
N SER A 112 -11.54 4.14 -14.82
CA SER A 112 -12.24 3.15 -15.62
C SER A 112 -11.21 2.26 -16.31
N TYR A 113 -11.42 0.94 -16.28
CA TYR A 113 -10.57 -0.03 -16.97
C TYR A 113 -11.37 -1.23 -17.45
N GLU A 114 -10.76 -1.95 -18.38
CA GLU A 114 -11.42 -2.98 -19.17
C GLU A 114 -10.72 -4.33 -18.99
N TYR A 115 -11.51 -5.38 -18.81
CA TYR A 115 -11.10 -6.79 -18.89
C TYR A 115 -11.83 -7.45 -20.07
N PRO A 116 -11.43 -8.65 -20.54
CA PRO A 116 -12.03 -9.26 -21.73
C PRO A 116 -13.57 -9.37 -21.68
N ASN A 117 -14.14 -9.73 -20.53
CA ASN A 117 -15.59 -9.94 -20.37
C ASN A 117 -16.29 -8.85 -19.54
N ASP A 118 -15.52 -8.02 -18.86
CA ASP A 118 -16.03 -7.10 -17.84
C ASP A 118 -15.44 -5.71 -18.03
N SER A 119 -16.19 -4.66 -17.71
CA SER A 119 -15.66 -3.31 -17.52
C SER A 119 -15.86 -2.87 -16.08
N TYR A 120 -14.95 -2.03 -15.60
CA TYR A 120 -14.97 -1.53 -14.23
C TYR A 120 -14.91 -0.01 -14.26
N THR A 121 -15.78 0.62 -13.49
CA THR A 121 -15.70 2.06 -13.20
C THR A 121 -15.68 2.24 -11.70
N ILE A 122 -14.71 3.01 -11.21
CA ILE A 122 -14.53 3.32 -9.80
C ILE A 122 -14.59 4.82 -9.62
N THR A 123 -15.40 5.26 -8.65
CA THR A 123 -15.41 6.64 -8.16
C THR A 123 -15.22 6.63 -6.66
N ALA A 124 -14.39 7.51 -6.13
CA ALA A 124 -14.13 7.58 -4.70
C ALA A 124 -14.10 9.02 -4.21
N ALA A 125 -14.57 9.21 -2.98
CA ALA A 125 -14.49 10.47 -2.26
C ALA A 125 -13.98 10.22 -0.84
N PHE A 126 -13.02 11.02 -0.41
CA PHE A 126 -12.33 10.83 0.87
C PHE A 126 -11.98 12.16 1.53
N THR A 127 -11.79 12.12 2.83
CA THR A 127 -11.43 13.27 3.66
C THR A 127 -10.45 12.82 4.74
N GLY A 128 -9.57 13.72 5.15
CA GLY A 128 -8.63 13.48 6.24
C GLY A 128 -7.80 14.72 6.49
N ASN A 129 -6.53 14.54 6.80
CA ASN A 129 -5.67 15.63 7.21
C ASN A 129 -4.21 15.41 6.83
N ILE A 130 -3.47 16.50 6.89
CA ILE A 130 -2.03 16.48 7.02
C ILE A 130 -1.65 16.19 8.47
N ASP A 131 -0.69 15.29 8.67
CA ASP A 131 -0.05 15.02 9.94
C ASP A 131 1.43 15.48 9.90
N PRO A 132 1.75 16.60 10.54
CA PRO A 132 3.11 17.12 10.60
C PRO A 132 3.98 16.39 11.63
N THR A 133 3.48 15.38 12.34
CA THR A 133 4.25 14.64 13.35
C THR A 133 4.91 13.39 12.79
N LYS A 134 4.37 12.79 11.72
CA LYS A 134 4.99 11.64 11.06
C LYS A 134 6.27 12.08 10.33
N ILE A 135 7.31 11.27 10.46
CA ILE A 135 8.60 11.51 9.80
C ILE A 135 8.72 10.48 8.68
N TYR A 136 9.01 10.95 7.48
CA TYR A 136 9.24 10.05 6.34
C TYR A 136 10.49 9.23 6.61
N GLN A 137 10.43 7.93 6.37
CA GLN A 137 11.56 7.02 6.49
C GLN A 137 11.53 6.01 5.36
N ASN A 138 12.68 5.80 4.73
CA ASN A 138 12.92 4.73 3.76
C ASN A 138 14.36 4.20 3.91
N GLU A 139 14.80 3.36 2.98
CA GLU A 139 16.16 2.79 2.96
C GLU A 139 17.27 3.87 2.96
N ALA A 140 17.03 5.02 2.35
CA ALA A 140 17.98 6.14 2.30
C ALA A 140 18.06 6.92 3.61
N GLY A 141 17.13 6.72 4.55
CA GLY A 141 17.12 7.33 5.87
C GLY A 141 15.83 8.08 6.18
N LYS A 142 15.92 9.03 7.11
CA LYS A 142 14.79 9.83 7.59
C LYS A 142 14.76 11.19 6.91
N ASN A 143 13.58 11.60 6.43
CA ASN A 143 13.34 12.95 5.95
C ASN A 143 12.25 13.62 6.82
N PRO A 144 12.64 14.52 7.75
CA PRO A 144 11.69 15.22 8.60
C PRO A 144 11.05 16.43 7.92
N GLN A 145 11.29 16.69 6.63
CA GLN A 145 10.73 17.87 5.94
C GLN A 145 9.37 17.62 5.31
N LEU A 146 9.07 16.37 4.95
CA LEU A 146 7.82 16.03 4.27
C LEU A 146 6.62 16.08 5.22
N LEU A 147 5.48 16.46 4.66
CA LEU A 147 4.18 16.38 5.31
C LEU A 147 3.51 15.05 4.97
N TYR A 148 3.01 14.35 5.99
CA TYR A 148 2.26 13.13 5.77
C TYR A 148 0.79 13.45 5.52
N LEU A 149 0.23 12.88 4.48
CA LEU A 149 -1.19 12.92 4.16
C LEU A 149 -1.82 11.58 4.53
N ILE A 150 -2.92 11.61 5.27
CA ILE A 150 -3.76 10.44 5.51
C ILE A 150 -5.23 10.81 5.37
N THR A 151 -5.96 10.00 4.62
CA THR A 151 -7.40 10.19 4.38
C THR A 151 -8.12 8.86 4.37
N LYS A 152 -9.42 8.92 4.70
CA LYS A 152 -10.34 7.79 4.66
C LYS A 152 -11.63 8.23 3.98
N GLY A 153 -12.26 7.31 3.27
CA GLY A 153 -13.50 7.60 2.59
C GLY A 153 -14.19 6.35 2.08
N LYS A 154 -15.03 6.55 1.08
CA LYS A 154 -15.70 5.46 0.38
C LYS A 154 -15.43 5.52 -1.10
N TYR A 155 -15.35 4.35 -1.71
CA TYR A 155 -15.37 4.19 -3.14
C TYR A 155 -16.59 3.38 -3.57
N ARG A 156 -17.11 3.70 -4.75
CA ARG A 156 -18.12 2.95 -5.46
C ARG A 156 -17.49 2.35 -6.70
N GLN A 157 -17.55 1.03 -6.82
CA GLN A 157 -17.16 0.30 -8.00
C GLN A 157 -18.42 -0.20 -8.71
N ILE A 158 -18.44 -0.09 -10.04
CA ILE A 158 -19.47 -0.67 -10.90
C ILE A 158 -18.75 -1.64 -11.84
N LYS A 159 -18.97 -2.93 -11.63
CA LYS A 159 -18.58 -3.97 -12.57
C LYS A 159 -19.70 -4.15 -13.59
N THR A 160 -19.40 -4.13 -14.88
CA THR A 160 -20.37 -4.35 -15.97
C THR A 160 -19.96 -5.56 -16.79
N ASP A 161 -20.83 -6.56 -16.93
CA ASP A 161 -20.62 -7.67 -17.86
C ASP A 161 -20.90 -7.18 -19.28
N LYS A 162 -19.91 -7.31 -20.17
CA LYS A 162 -19.98 -6.75 -21.52
C LYS A 162 -20.96 -7.47 -22.43
N LYS A 163 -21.28 -8.73 -22.13
CA LYS A 163 -22.16 -9.57 -22.96
C LYS A 163 -23.64 -9.27 -22.69
N THR A 164 -23.97 -9.05 -21.43
CA THR A 164 -25.34 -8.89 -20.94
C THR A 164 -25.68 -7.44 -20.60
N GLY A 165 -24.67 -6.59 -20.37
CA GLY A 165 -24.84 -5.23 -19.86
C GLY A 165 -25.22 -5.17 -18.38
N TYR A 166 -25.25 -6.31 -17.68
CA TYR A 166 -25.61 -6.34 -16.27
C TYR A 166 -24.54 -5.63 -15.42
N GLN A 167 -24.99 -4.88 -14.41
CA GLN A 167 -24.11 -4.10 -13.54
C GLN A 167 -24.20 -4.58 -12.09
N TRP A 168 -23.04 -4.78 -11.46
CA TRP A 168 -22.89 -5.04 -10.04
C TRP A 168 -22.21 -3.85 -9.35
N PRO A 169 -22.98 -2.97 -8.68
CA PRO A 169 -22.41 -1.90 -7.88
C PRO A 169 -21.97 -2.42 -6.50
N THR A 170 -20.80 -2.01 -6.05
CA THR A 170 -20.28 -2.24 -4.70
C THR A 170 -19.78 -0.92 -4.11
N GLU A 171 -19.99 -0.71 -2.81
CA GLU A 171 -19.50 0.47 -2.08
C GLU A 171 -18.71 0.00 -0.86
N GLN A 172 -17.47 0.48 -0.72
CA GLN A 172 -16.53 -0.01 0.29
C GLN A 172 -15.52 1.09 0.69
N ILE A 173 -14.57 0.79 1.57
CA ILE A 173 -13.64 1.76 2.15
C ILE A 173 -12.42 2.00 1.25
N ILE A 174 -12.01 3.27 1.17
CA ILE A 174 -10.74 3.68 0.56
C ILE A 174 -9.86 4.41 1.58
N TYR A 175 -8.57 4.14 1.55
CA TYR A 175 -7.53 4.99 2.15
C TYR A 175 -6.70 5.64 1.06
N VAL A 176 -6.37 6.92 1.23
CA VAL A 176 -5.35 7.59 0.42
C VAL A 176 -4.34 8.20 1.36
N VAL A 177 -3.09 7.75 1.22
CA VAL A 177 -1.94 8.21 1.99
C VAL A 177 -0.86 8.71 1.06
N GLY A 178 -0.02 9.62 1.54
CA GLY A 178 1.08 10.14 0.75
C GLY A 178 1.99 11.08 1.52
N TRP A 179 3.02 11.53 0.83
CA TRP A 179 4.01 12.47 1.34
C TRP A 179 4.10 13.65 0.39
N LEU A 180 4.01 14.85 0.96
CA LEU A 180 4.06 16.13 0.26
C LEU A 180 5.39 16.83 0.53
N ASP A 181 6.04 17.31 -0.52
CA ASP A 181 7.30 18.06 -0.49
C ASP A 181 7.06 19.58 -0.66
N ASN A 182 8.13 20.38 -0.55
CA ASN A 182 8.08 21.85 -0.51
C ASN A 182 7.67 22.49 -1.83
N ASP A 183 7.90 21.81 -2.94
CA ASP A 183 7.47 22.22 -4.28
C ASP A 183 6.01 21.85 -4.57
N CYS A 184 5.27 21.39 -3.56
CA CYS A 184 3.93 20.82 -3.68
C CYS A 184 3.87 19.56 -4.56
N SER A 185 5.02 18.92 -4.85
CA SER A 185 5.02 17.57 -5.39
C SER A 185 4.62 16.58 -4.31
N ALA A 186 3.85 15.57 -4.70
CA ALA A 186 3.39 14.54 -3.79
C ALA A 186 3.41 13.17 -4.45
N LYS A 187 3.63 12.15 -3.62
CA LYS A 187 3.50 10.76 -4.01
C LYS A 187 2.87 9.97 -2.89
N GLY A 188 2.24 8.85 -3.21
CA GLY A 188 1.44 8.12 -2.25
C GLY A 188 0.90 6.80 -2.76
N LYS A 189 0.05 6.20 -1.94
CA LYS A 189 -0.72 5.01 -2.27
C LYS A 189 -2.21 5.20 -1.99
N LEU A 190 -3.04 4.53 -2.78
CA LEU A 190 -4.45 4.28 -2.49
C LEU A 190 -4.64 2.80 -2.16
N PHE A 191 -5.52 2.54 -1.19
CA PHE A 191 -5.88 1.18 -0.77
C PHE A 191 -7.39 1.04 -0.83
N LEU A 192 -7.88 0.13 -1.68
CA LEU A 192 -9.27 -0.29 -1.68
C LEU A 192 -9.44 -1.51 -0.78
N MET A 193 -10.29 -1.38 0.23
CA MET A 193 -10.53 -2.42 1.23
C MET A 193 -11.86 -3.10 0.93
N ALA A 194 -11.89 -4.43 0.93
CA ALA A 194 -13.14 -5.18 0.94
C ALA A 194 -13.66 -5.31 2.37
N ASP A 195 -14.98 -5.17 2.55
CA ASP A 195 -15.63 -5.27 3.88
C ASP A 195 -15.69 -6.72 4.41
N ASP A 196 -15.57 -7.72 3.53
CA ASP A 196 -15.79 -9.13 3.85
C ASP A 196 -14.48 -9.94 3.80
N ASP A 197 -13.66 -9.84 4.86
CA ASP A 197 -12.89 -10.95 5.46
C ASP A 197 -11.86 -10.42 6.46
N GLU A 198 -12.00 -10.83 7.72
CA GLU A 198 -11.07 -10.48 8.81
C GLU A 198 -9.67 -11.10 8.65
N GLU A 199 -9.47 -12.01 7.69
CA GLU A 199 -8.21 -12.75 7.51
C GLU A 199 -7.60 -12.66 6.10
N THR A 200 -8.36 -12.18 5.11
CA THR A 200 -7.92 -12.07 3.71
C THR A 200 -8.24 -10.69 3.17
N TYR A 201 -7.45 -9.70 3.60
CA TYR A 201 -7.44 -8.36 3.03
C TYR A 201 -7.03 -8.42 1.54
N GLY A 202 -8.00 -8.71 0.67
CA GLY A 202 -7.92 -8.55 -0.78
C GLY A 202 -7.84 -7.08 -1.14
N ASN A 203 -6.76 -6.43 -0.71
CA ASN A 203 -6.57 -5.01 -0.87
C ASN A 203 -5.98 -4.74 -2.25
N ALA A 204 -6.68 -3.93 -3.04
CA ALA A 204 -6.09 -3.41 -4.26
C ALA A 204 -5.28 -2.15 -3.91
N GLU A 205 -3.98 -2.22 -4.15
CA GLU A 205 -3.05 -1.11 -3.97
C GLU A 205 -2.78 -0.41 -5.29
N TYR A 206 -2.75 0.92 -5.23
CA TYR A 206 -2.47 1.78 -6.37
C TYR A 206 -1.45 2.83 -5.96
N ASP A 207 -0.46 3.07 -6.80
CA ASP A 207 0.50 4.15 -6.63
C ASP A 207 -0.07 5.43 -7.22
N TRP A 208 0.23 6.58 -6.63
CA TRP A 208 -0.08 7.87 -7.23
C TRP A 208 1.05 8.85 -7.04
N GLN A 209 1.20 9.75 -8.01
CA GLN A 209 2.17 10.83 -7.94
C GLN A 209 1.69 12.04 -8.74
N THR A 210 2.00 13.23 -8.25
CA THR A 210 1.83 14.47 -9.01
C THR A 210 2.85 14.53 -10.14
N LYS A 211 2.55 15.35 -11.16
CA LYS A 211 3.50 15.67 -12.24
C LYS A 211 4.57 16.64 -11.79
#